data_AF-A0A962XLA4-F1
#
_entry.id   AF-A0A962XLA4-F1
#
_cell.length_a   1.000
_cell.length_b   1.000
_cell.length_c   1.000
_cell.angle_alpha   90.00
_cell.angle_beta   90.00
_cell.angle_gamma   90.00
#
_symmetry.space_group_name_H-M   'P 1'
#
loop_
_entity.id
_entity.type
_entity.pdbx_description
1 polymer ?
#
loop_
_entity_poly.entity_id
_entity_poly.type
_entity_poly.pdbx_seq_one_letter_code
_entity_poly.pdbx_strand_id
1 'polypeptide(L)'
;MHDDASSNSLDEYDTPRPPSKSQRKREATALQALGERLVNLTSAQLNRIPLPADLLAAVQLAQSISQRGGRKRQLQYIGKLMRQLDDVEIEAIRTQL
;
A
#
# COMPACT_ATOMS: atom_id res chain seq x y z
N MET A 1 -45.70 -39.55 -4.49
CA MET A 1 -45.96 -38.97 -3.16
C MET A 1 -44.97 -39.55 -2.16
N HIS A 2 -43.82 -38.90 -2.03
CA HIS A 2 -43.26 -38.37 -0.78
C HIS A 2 -42.10 -37.48 -1.22
N ASP A 3 -42.32 -36.19 -1.03
CA ASP A 3 -41.33 -35.13 -1.08
C ASP A 3 -40.12 -35.48 -0.21
N ASP A 4 -38.92 -35.31 -0.76
CA ASP A 4 -37.75 -34.95 0.04
C ASP A 4 -37.09 -33.74 -0.62
N ALA A 5 -37.81 -32.62 -0.51
CA ALA A 5 -37.23 -31.30 -0.64
C ALA A 5 -36.82 -30.85 0.77
N SER A 6 -35.54 -31.03 1.10
CA SER A 6 -34.85 -30.39 2.24
C SER A 6 -33.37 -30.81 2.20
N SER A 7 -32.37 -29.99 2.43
CA SER A 7 -32.29 -28.57 2.68
C SER A 7 -30.79 -28.26 2.64
N ASN A 8 -30.43 -27.21 1.91
CA ASN A 8 -29.31 -26.33 2.24
C ASN A 8 -27.88 -26.90 2.25
N SER A 9 -27.17 -26.72 1.14
CA SER A 9 -25.88 -26.03 1.21
C SER A 9 -25.80 -24.98 0.10
N LEU A 10 -26.75 -24.06 0.13
CA LEU A 10 -26.44 -22.69 -0.27
C LEU A 10 -25.23 -22.26 0.58
N ASP A 11 -24.30 -21.57 -0.06
CA ASP A 11 -23.12 -20.97 0.53
C ASP A 11 -21.96 -21.93 0.81
N GLU A 12 -21.40 -22.51 -0.27
CA GLU A 12 -19.95 -22.68 -0.30
C GLU A 12 -19.36 -21.27 -0.31
N TYR A 13 -19.14 -20.76 0.90
CA TYR A 13 -18.57 -19.46 1.22
C TYR A 13 -17.62 -18.99 0.14
N ASP A 14 -17.99 -17.88 -0.51
CA ASP A 14 -17.10 -17.00 -1.29
C ASP A 14 -16.00 -16.51 -0.35
N THR A 15 -15.11 -17.42 0.01
CA THR A 15 -13.97 -17.17 0.84
C THR A 15 -12.99 -16.52 -0.12
N PRO A 16 -12.67 -15.22 0.03
CA PRO A 16 -11.75 -14.57 -0.88
C PRO A 16 -10.46 -15.39 -0.88
N ARG A 17 -10.16 -15.95 -2.05
CA ARG A 17 -9.01 -16.84 -2.22
C ARG A 17 -7.78 -16.05 -1.78
N PRO A 18 -6.94 -16.59 -0.88
CA PRO A 18 -5.80 -15.84 -0.36
C PRO A 18 -4.93 -15.35 -1.52
N PRO A 19 -4.44 -14.10 -1.47
CA PRO A 19 -3.77 -13.48 -2.61
C PRO A 19 -2.57 -14.32 -3.02
N SER A 20 -2.47 -14.57 -4.32
CA SER A 20 -1.38 -15.39 -4.85
C SER A 20 -0.02 -14.76 -4.55
N LYS A 21 1.05 -15.56 -4.51
CA LYS A 21 2.43 -15.07 -4.35
C LYS A 21 2.77 -13.98 -5.39
N SER A 22 2.23 -14.10 -6.60
CA SER A 22 2.38 -13.11 -7.67
C SER A 22 1.67 -11.79 -7.37
N GLN A 23 0.44 -11.88 -6.84
CA GLN A 23 -0.36 -10.71 -6.48
C GLN A 23 0.28 -9.90 -5.35
N ARG A 24 0.72 -10.56 -4.26
CA ARG A 24 1.42 -9.89 -3.15
C ARG A 24 2.69 -9.16 -3.62
N LYS A 25 3.39 -9.73 -4.61
CA LYS A 25 4.56 -9.08 -5.22
C LYS A 25 4.18 -7.83 -6.01
N ARG A 26 3.09 -7.89 -6.80
CA ARG A 26 2.60 -6.74 -7.57
C ARG A 26 2.15 -5.60 -6.65
N GLU A 27 1.42 -5.91 -5.60
CA GLU A 27 0.98 -4.95 -4.58
C GLU A 27 2.19 -4.30 -3.90
N ALA A 28 3.19 -5.09 -3.48
CA ALA A 28 4.41 -4.56 -2.90
C ALA A 28 5.16 -3.61 -3.85
N THR A 29 5.23 -3.93 -5.15
CA THR A 29 5.82 -3.05 -6.16
C THR A 29 5.00 -1.78 -6.37
N ALA A 30 3.67 -1.87 -6.40
CA ALA A 30 2.79 -0.71 -6.53
C ALA A 30 2.95 0.26 -5.35
N LEU A 31 3.02 -0.27 -4.12
CA LEU A 31 3.24 0.52 -2.91
C LEU A 31 4.62 1.19 -2.90
N GLN A 32 5.66 0.47 -3.34
CA GLN A 32 6.98 1.07 -3.47
C GLN A 32 6.99 2.20 -4.52
N ALA A 33 6.35 2.00 -5.67
CA ALA A 33 6.26 3.02 -6.71
C ALA A 33 5.48 4.26 -6.24
N LEU A 34 4.44 4.07 -5.43
CA LEU A 34 3.70 5.17 -4.79
C LEU A 34 4.60 5.94 -3.81
N GLY A 35 5.36 5.24 -2.97
CA GLY A 35 6.37 5.86 -2.11
C GLY A 35 7.45 6.64 -2.87
N GLU A 36 7.89 6.11 -4.03
CA GLU A 36 8.82 6.82 -4.92
C GLU A 36 8.21 8.10 -5.51
N ARG A 37 6.90 8.09 -5.85
CA ARG A 37 6.19 9.29 -6.28
C ARG A 37 6.15 10.35 -5.18
N LEU A 38 5.86 9.97 -3.93
CA LEU A 38 5.87 10.89 -2.79
C LEU A 38 7.22 11.60 -2.62
N VAL A 39 8.33 10.89 -2.80
CA VAL A 39 9.69 11.50 -2.72
C VAL A 39 9.93 12.53 -3.82
N ASN A 40 9.27 12.41 -4.97
CA ASN A 40 9.40 13.37 -6.07
C ASN A 40 8.43 14.56 -5.94
N LEU A 41 7.52 14.57 -4.97
CA LEU A 41 6.62 15.69 -4.72
C LEU A 41 7.32 16.85 -4.00
N THR A 42 6.77 18.04 -4.16
CA THR A 42 7.19 19.23 -3.40
C THR A 42 6.68 19.16 -1.95
N SER A 43 7.37 19.86 -1.03
CA SER A 43 6.95 19.93 0.38
C SER A 43 5.53 20.49 0.55
N ALA A 44 5.11 21.41 -0.33
CA ALA A 44 3.75 21.97 -0.32
C ALA A 44 2.68 20.93 -0.68
N GLN A 45 2.98 20.02 -1.60
CA GLN A 45 2.08 18.91 -1.95
C GLN A 45 2.05 17.87 -0.83
N LEU A 46 3.19 17.53 -0.24
CA LEU A 46 3.26 16.58 0.88
C LEU A 46 2.44 17.03 2.09
N ASN A 47 2.43 18.34 2.39
CA ASN A 47 1.63 18.90 3.49
C ASN A 47 0.10 18.80 3.27
N ARG A 48 -0.35 18.59 2.03
CA ARG A 48 -1.78 18.40 1.72
C ARG A 48 -2.22 16.95 1.84
N ILE A 49 -1.27 16.02 1.81
CA ILE A 49 -1.55 14.59 1.90
C ILE A 49 -1.54 14.19 3.38
N PRO A 50 -2.57 13.48 3.88
CA PRO A 50 -2.58 12.97 5.24
C PRO A 50 -1.56 11.82 5.37
N LEU A 51 -0.30 12.17 5.58
CA LEU A 51 0.80 11.22 5.77
C LEU A 51 1.07 11.02 7.26
N PRO A 52 1.25 9.78 7.74
CA PRO A 52 1.75 9.56 9.09
C PRO A 52 3.15 10.15 9.27
N ALA A 53 3.45 10.60 10.49
CA ALA A 53 4.69 11.32 10.80
C ALA A 53 5.95 10.55 10.38
N ASP A 54 5.97 9.24 10.60
CA ASP A 54 7.08 8.35 10.24
C ASP A 54 7.35 8.33 8.74
N LEU A 55 6.28 8.33 7.94
CA LEU A 55 6.37 8.32 6.49
C LEU A 55 6.83 9.68 5.96
N LEU A 56 6.28 10.77 6.51
CA LEU A 56 6.67 12.13 6.12
C LEU A 56 8.15 12.37 6.42
N ALA A 57 8.63 11.99 7.61
CA ALA A 57 10.04 12.06 7.97
C ALA A 57 10.90 11.21 7.03
N ALA A 58 10.45 9.99 6.69
CA ALA A 58 11.17 9.11 5.77
C ALA A 58 11.28 9.69 4.36
N VAL A 59 10.22 10.35 3.87
CA VAL A 59 10.18 11.01 2.55
C VAL A 59 11.12 12.22 2.53
N GLN A 60 11.08 13.07 3.56
CA GLN A 60 11.98 14.23 3.66
C GLN A 60 13.45 13.79 3.72
N LEU A 61 13.76 12.72 4.46
CA LEU A 61 15.10 12.15 4.49
C LEU A 61 15.52 11.61 3.12
N ALA A 62 14.61 10.99 2.36
CA ALA A 62 14.92 10.52 1.01
C ALA A 62 15.26 11.66 0.04
N GLN A 63 14.64 12.84 0.23
CA GLN A 63 14.93 14.04 -0.56
C GLN A 63 16.28 14.67 -0.22
N SER A 64 16.73 14.60 1.03
CA SER A 64 18.01 15.19 1.45
C SER A 64 19.22 14.31 1.13
N ILE A 65 19.04 12.99 0.94
CA ILE A 65 20.13 12.08 0.61
C ILE A 65 20.59 12.27 -0.85
N SER A 66 21.79 12.82 -1.01
CA SER A 66 22.47 12.95 -2.31
C SER A 66 23.01 11.61 -2.85
N GLN A 67 23.47 10.72 -1.96
CA GLN A 67 24.08 9.45 -2.35
C GLN A 67 23.04 8.45 -2.88
N ARG A 68 23.21 8.01 -4.14
CA ARG A 68 22.32 7.04 -4.81
C ARG A 68 22.04 5.78 -3.98
N GLY A 69 23.06 5.24 -3.33
CA GLY A 69 22.93 4.05 -2.47
C GLY A 69 22.08 4.29 -1.22
N GLY A 70 22.29 5.43 -0.55
CA GLY A 70 21.49 5.83 0.60
C GLY A 70 20.04 6.11 0.23
N ARG A 71 19.83 6.83 -0.89
CA ARG A 71 18.48 7.11 -1.42
C ARG A 71 17.74 5.81 -1.74
N LYS A 72 18.39 4.84 -2.39
CA LYS A 72 17.79 3.52 -2.67
C LYS A 72 17.38 2.78 -1.40
N ARG A 73 18.22 2.78 -0.35
CA ARG A 73 17.89 2.16 0.94
C ARG A 73 16.70 2.86 1.61
N GLN A 74 16.65 4.18 1.54
CA GLN A 74 15.55 4.96 2.10
C GLN A 74 14.24 4.70 1.35
N LEU A 75 14.26 4.59 0.02
CA LEU A 75 13.08 4.20 -0.77
C LEU A 75 12.56 2.80 -0.41
N GLN A 76 13.46 1.85 -0.11
CA GLN A 76 13.07 0.53 0.39
C GLN A 76 12.41 0.60 1.78
N TYR A 77 12.92 1.48 2.65
CA TYR A 77 12.31 1.72 3.96
C TYR A 77 10.93 2.37 3.83
N ILE A 78 10.77 3.37 2.95
CA ILE A 78 9.46 3.96 2.61
C ILE A 78 8.51 2.88 2.09
N GLY A 79 8.96 2.00 1.19
CA GLY A 79 8.17 0.88 0.71
C GLY A 79 7.79 -0.13 1.81
N LYS A 80 8.58 -0.25 2.88
CA LYS A 80 8.21 -1.02 4.07
C LYS A 80 7.12 -0.31 4.87
N LEU A 81 7.27 0.99 5.14
CA LEU A 81 6.25 1.79 5.83
C LEU A 81 4.93 1.77 5.08
N MET A 82 4.94 1.92 3.75
CA MET A 82 3.76 1.80 2.89
C MET A 82 3.01 0.48 3.04
N ARG A 83 3.70 -0.62 3.35
CA ARG A 83 3.08 -1.94 3.58
C ARG A 83 2.56 -2.13 5.00
N GLN A 84 2.88 -1.23 5.90
CA GLN A 84 2.40 -1.24 7.29
C GLN A 84 1.20 -0.32 7.47
N LEU A 85 0.91 0.54 6.49
CA LEU A 85 -0.29 1.37 6.47
C LEU A 85 -1.53 0.54 6.19
N ASP A 86 -2.65 1.01 6.70
CA ASP A 86 -3.95 0.42 6.41
C ASP A 86 -4.41 0.80 4.99
N ASP A 87 -5.27 -0.02 4.39
CA ASP A 87 -5.79 0.20 3.04
C ASP A 87 -6.46 1.57 2.89
N VAL A 88 -7.10 2.05 3.95
CA VAL A 88 -7.75 3.38 4.00
C VAL A 88 -6.73 4.51 3.86
N GLU A 89 -5.59 4.40 4.53
CA GLU A 89 -4.53 5.41 4.46
C GLU A 89 -3.87 5.41 3.08
N ILE A 90 -3.62 4.22 2.53
CA ILE A 90 -3.05 4.06 1.19
C ILE A 90 -3.97 4.68 0.14
N GLU A 91 -5.27 4.46 0.24
CA GLU A 91 -6.25 4.99 -0.71
C GLU A 91 -6.42 6.51 -0.58
N ALA A 92 -6.38 7.05 0.65
CA ALA A 92 -6.35 8.48 0.88
C ALA A 92 -5.13 9.13 0.21
N ILE A 93 -3.96 8.51 0.29
CA ILE A 93 -2.75 8.99 -0.38
C ILE A 93 -2.89 8.92 -1.90
N ARG A 94 -3.43 7.82 -2.45
CA ARG A 94 -3.66 7.66 -3.90
C ARG A 94 -4.59 8.72 -4.47
N THR A 95 -5.63 9.08 -3.74
CA THR A 95 -6.62 10.07 -4.18
C THR A 95 -6.05 11.49 -4.25
N GLN A 96 -5.00 11.79 -3.47
CA GLN A 96 -4.37 13.11 -3.40
C GLN A 96 -3.13 13.25 -4.31
N LEU A 97 -2.74 12.17 -5.01
CA LEU A 97 -1.59 12.11 -5.93
C LEU A 97 -2.00 12.37 -7.38
#